data_AF-A0A964V7L3-F1
#
_entry.id   AF-A0A964V7L3-F1
#
_cell.length_a   1.000
_cell.length_b   1.000
_cell.length_c   1.000
_cell.angle_alpha   90.00
_cell.angle_beta   90.00
_cell.angle_gamma   90.00
#
_symmetry.space_group_name_H-M   'P 1'
#
loop_
_entity.id
_entity.type
_entity.pdbx_description
1 polymer ?
#
loop_
_entity_poly.entity_id
_entity_poly.type
_entity_poly.pdbx_seq_one_letter_code
_entity_poly.pdbx_strand_id
1 'polypeptide(L)'
;MAETVGSLVDKLAIVELKIYHMREQTEREDATELFRSECRGRLAVLERQRGDLADELTGLLSDVAARRVVPKVYRQFKMYNDPTYRPARPPSPSP
;
A
#
# COMPACT_ATOMS: atom_id res chain seq x y z
N MET A 1 15.00 1.39 0.75
CA MET A 1 13.76 2.18 0.95
C MET A 1 13.18 1.68 2.27
N ALA A 2 12.99 2.55 3.27
CA ALA A 2 12.39 2.10 4.52
C ALA A 2 10.88 1.92 4.31
N GLU A 3 10.35 0.73 4.62
CA GLU A 3 8.91 0.51 4.63
C GLU A 3 8.25 1.45 5.66
N THR A 4 7.10 2.00 5.30
CA THR A 4 6.28 2.79 6.22
C THR A 4 5.04 1.99 6.58
N VAL A 5 4.40 2.33 7.71
CA VAL A 5 3.12 1.73 8.12
C VAL A 5 2.11 1.77 6.96
N GLY A 6 2.01 2.91 6.26
CA GLY A 6 1.12 3.05 5.11
C GLY A 6 1.48 2.13 3.93
N SER A 7 2.77 1.99 3.61
CA SER A 7 3.26 1.08 2.55
C SER A 7 2.94 -0.38 2.87
N LEU A 8 3.13 -0.79 4.13
CA LEU A 8 2.84 -2.17 4.57
C LEU A 8 1.34 -2.46 4.52
N VAL A 9 0.49 -1.50 4.93
CA VAL A 9 -0.97 -1.64 4.83
C VAL A 9 -1.42 -1.75 3.37
N ASP A 10 -0.87 -0.94 2.46
CA ASP A 10 -1.18 -1.01 1.02
C ASP A 10 -0.81 -2.38 0.44
N LYS A 11 0.39 -2.86 0.73
CA LYS A 11 0.84 -4.20 0.32
C LYS A 11 -0.03 -5.32 0.87
N LEU A 12 -0.39 -5.25 2.15
CA LEU A 12 -1.30 -6.22 2.77
C LEU A 12 -2.65 -6.24 2.05
N ALA A 13 -3.24 -5.07 1.76
CA ALA A 13 -4.51 -4.98 1.04
C ALA A 13 -4.44 -5.63 -0.35
N ILE A 14 -3.35 -5.40 -1.08
CA ILE A 14 -3.11 -6.03 -2.39
C ILE A 14 -2.96 -7.55 -2.27
N VAL A 15 -2.23 -8.04 -1.26
CA VAL A 15 -2.03 -9.47 -1.04
C VAL A 15 -3.34 -10.16 -0.64
N GLU A 16 -4.15 -9.55 0.22
CA GLU A 16 -5.48 -10.08 0.59
C GLU A 16 -6.39 -10.23 -0.63
N LEU A 17 -6.40 -9.25 -1.53
CA LEU A 17 -7.19 -9.35 -2.77
C LEU A 17 -6.71 -10.50 -3.67
N LYS A 18 -5.39 -10.71 -3.76
CA LYS A 18 -4.82 -11.84 -4.49
C LYS A 18 -5.18 -13.18 -3.85
N ILE A 19 -5.15 -13.27 -2.52
CA ILE A 19 -5.55 -14.47 -1.76
C ILE A 19 -7.02 -14.78 -2.04
N TYR A 20 -7.89 -13.77 -1.95
CA TYR A 20 -9.32 -13.91 -2.22
C TYR A 20 -9.58 -14.54 -3.59
N HIS A 21 -9.06 -13.95 -4.66
CA HIS A 21 -9.26 -14.48 -6.01
C HIS A 21 -8.54 -15.81 -6.26
N MET A 22 -7.40 -16.05 -5.60
CA MET A 22 -6.71 -17.34 -5.72
C MET A 22 -7.54 -18.46 -5.08
N ARG A 23 -8.22 -18.20 -3.96
CA ARG A 23 -9.16 -19.16 -3.34
C ARG A 23 -10.31 -19.51 -4.27
N GLU A 24 -10.92 -18.52 -4.93
CA GLU A 24 -11.95 -18.76 -5.95
C GLU A 24 -11.44 -19.70 -7.07
N GLN A 25 -10.17 -19.56 -7.50
CA GLN A 25 -9.59 -20.47 -8.50
C GLN A 25 -9.34 -21.89 -7.96
N THR A 26 -9.08 -22.06 -6.66
CA THR A 26 -8.92 -23.39 -6.06
C THR A 26 -10.24 -24.14 -5.93
N GLU A 27 -11.36 -23.41 -5.88
CA GLU A 27 -12.71 -23.95 -5.67
C GLU A 27 -13.49 -24.11 -7.00
N ARG A 28 -12.94 -23.62 -8.11
CA ARG A 28 -13.58 -23.65 -9.44
C ARG A 28 -13.92 -25.07 -9.89
N GLU A 29 -15.20 -25.38 -10.05
CA GLU A 29 -15.70 -26.72 -10.38
C GLU A 29 -15.36 -27.19 -11.80
N ASP A 30 -15.22 -26.26 -12.74
CA ASP A 30 -14.88 -26.49 -14.15
C ASP A 30 -13.37 -26.71 -14.40
N ALA A 31 -12.53 -26.50 -13.39
CA ALA A 31 -11.08 -26.67 -13.50
C ALA A 31 -10.61 -28.10 -13.24
N THR A 32 -9.49 -28.48 -13.86
CA THR A 32 -8.84 -29.78 -13.60
C THR A 32 -8.20 -29.81 -12.21
N GLU A 33 -8.04 -31.01 -11.66
CA GLU A 33 -7.40 -31.16 -10.35
C GLU A 33 -5.94 -30.70 -10.34
N LEU A 34 -5.23 -30.87 -11.47
CA LEU A 34 -3.88 -30.34 -11.64
C LEU A 34 -3.86 -28.81 -11.49
N PHE A 35 -4.76 -28.10 -12.18
CA PHE A 35 -4.87 -26.64 -12.07
C PHE A 35 -5.18 -26.20 -10.65
N ARG A 36 -6.15 -26.84 -9.98
CA ARG A 36 -6.48 -26.53 -8.58
C ARG A 36 -5.28 -26.76 -7.66
N SER A 37 -4.50 -27.82 -7.90
CA SER A 37 -3.28 -28.10 -7.14
C SER A 37 -2.22 -27.02 -7.31
N GLU A 38 -1.99 -26.54 -8.53
CA GLU A 38 -1.09 -25.40 -8.79
C GLU A 38 -1.58 -24.12 -8.11
N CYS A 39 -2.89 -23.84 -8.16
CA CYS A 39 -3.50 -22.71 -7.47
C CYS A 39 -3.33 -22.81 -5.95
N ARG A 40 -3.51 -23.99 -5.34
CA ARG A 40 -3.27 -24.21 -3.90
C ARG A 40 -1.81 -23.95 -3.53
N GLY A 41 -0.87 -24.36 -4.39
CA GLY A 41 0.55 -24.06 -4.20
C GLY A 41 0.84 -22.55 -4.21
N ARG A 42 0.24 -21.81 -5.14
CA ARG A 42 0.35 -20.33 -5.21
C ARG A 42 -0.33 -19.66 -4.02
N LEU A 43 -1.50 -20.15 -3.59
CA LEU A 43 -2.22 -19.66 -2.42
C LEU A 43 -1.37 -19.77 -1.16
N ALA A 44 -0.72 -20.91 -0.93
CA ALA A 44 0.17 -21.10 0.22
C ALA A 44 1.39 -20.17 0.22
N VAL A 45 1.87 -19.73 -0.96
CA VAL A 45 2.91 -18.69 -1.05
C VAL A 45 2.34 -17.32 -0.67
N LEU A 46 1.16 -16.95 -1.18
CA LEU A 46 0.52 -15.69 -0.86
C LEU A 46 0.18 -15.58 0.64
N GLU A 47 -0.30 -16.66 1.27
CA GLU A 47 -0.60 -16.70 2.70
C GLU A 47 0.65 -16.52 3.56
N ARG A 48 1.79 -17.09 3.15
CA ARG A 48 3.08 -16.81 3.80
C ARG A 48 3.50 -15.36 3.66
N GLN A 49 3.44 -14.80 2.44
CA GLN A 49 3.76 -13.39 2.20
C GLN A 49 2.90 -12.45 3.06
N ARG A 50 1.61 -12.77 3.20
CA ARG A 50 0.68 -12.05 4.07
C ARG A 50 1.10 -12.13 5.55
N GLY A 51 1.54 -13.30 6.00
CA GLY A 51 2.11 -13.50 7.35
C GLY A 51 3.35 -12.64 7.59
N ASP A 52 4.33 -12.74 6.68
CA ASP A 52 5.59 -11.98 6.79
C ASP A 52 5.33 -10.46 6.85
N LEU A 53 4.41 -9.94 6.02
CA LEU A 53 4.02 -8.53 6.02
C LEU A 53 3.30 -8.13 7.31
N ALA A 54 2.46 -9.00 7.87
CA ALA A 54 1.76 -8.74 9.13
C ALA A 54 2.73 -8.69 10.32
N ASP A 55 3.73 -9.58 10.33
CA ASP A 55 4.78 -9.59 11.35
C ASP A 55 5.67 -8.34 11.24
N GLU A 56 6.03 -7.94 10.02
CA GLU A 56 6.78 -6.69 9.78
C GLU A 56 6.00 -5.45 10.24
N LEU A 57 4.71 -5.37 9.91
CA LEU A 57 3.84 -4.29 10.37
C LEU A 57 3.74 -4.26 11.90
N THR A 58 3.57 -5.42 12.53
CA THR A 58 3.49 -5.54 13.99
C THR A 58 4.78 -5.09 14.66
N GLY A 59 5.94 -5.49 14.12
CA GLY A 59 7.25 -5.04 14.58
C GLY A 59 7.40 -3.52 14.48
N LEU A 60 7.07 -2.95 13.31
CA LEU A 60 7.15 -1.51 13.09
C LEU A 60 6.22 -0.72 14.02
N LEU A 61 4.99 -1.17 14.21
CA LEU A 61 4.05 -0.53 15.15
C LEU A 61 4.55 -0.59 16.60
N SER A 62 5.16 -1.72 16.99
CA SER A 62 5.77 -1.89 18.31
C SER A 62 6.95 -0.94 18.52
N ASP A 63 7.78 -0.75 17.49
CA ASP A 63 8.89 0.22 17.52
C ASP A 63 8.41 1.67 17.58
N VAL A 64 7.31 1.99 16.90
CA VAL A 64 6.66 3.30 16.99
C VAL A 64 6.08 3.54 18.39
N ALA A 65 5.38 2.56 18.95
CA ALA A 65 4.82 2.63 20.30
C ALA A 65 5.91 2.79 21.37
N ALA A 66 7.05 2.12 21.20
CA ALA A 66 8.20 2.22 22.07
C ALA A 66 9.07 3.47 21.81
N ARG A 67 8.67 4.36 20.90
CA ARG A 67 9.44 5.55 20.46
C ARG A 67 10.84 5.24 19.91
N ARG A 68 11.11 4.01 19.48
CA ARG A 68 12.33 3.64 18.76
C ARG A 68 12.31 4.17 17.33
N VAL A 69 11.12 4.22 16.74
CA VAL A 69 10.87 4.83 15.43
C VAL A 69 9.88 5.97 15.61
N VAL A 70 10.22 7.17 15.12
CA VAL A 70 9.33 8.33 15.17
C VAL A 70 9.04 8.77 13.73
N PRO A 71 7.82 8.55 13.22
CA PRO A 71 7.46 8.99 11.88
C PRO A 71 7.46 10.51 11.80
N LYS A 72 8.11 11.06 10.76
CA LYS A 72 8.13 12.50 10.51
C LYS A 72 6.94 12.88 9.64
N VAL A 73 6.14 13.83 10.12
CA VAL A 73 5.01 14.39 9.36
C VAL A 73 5.50 15.63 8.61
N TYR A 74 5.54 15.55 7.29
CA TYR A 74 5.83 16.68 6.41
C TYR A 74 4.52 17.24 5.86
N ARG A 75 4.37 18.57 5.89
CA ARG A 75 3.27 19.26 5.23
C ARG A 75 3.74 19.81 3.89
N GLN A 76 2.94 19.60 2.85
CA GLN A 76 3.21 20.25 1.57
C GLN A 76 2.79 21.71 1.65
N PHE A 77 3.71 22.62 1.32
CA PHE A 77 3.42 24.03 1.15
C PHE A 77 3.17 24.31 -0.34
N LYS A 78 1.94 24.68 -0.68
CA LYS A 78 1.52 24.95 -2.05
C LYS A 78 1.27 26.45 -2.21
N MET A 79 2.25 27.16 -2.77
CA MET A 79 2.22 28.61 -2.99
C MET A 79 0.97 29.07 -3.77
N TYR A 80 0.54 28.29 -4.78
CA TYR A 80 -0.61 28.62 -5.63
C TYR A 80 -1.97 28.56 -4.92
N ASN A 81 -2.07 27.89 -3.77
CA ASN A 81 -3.31 27.84 -2.98
C ASN A 81 -3.51 29.10 -2.13
N ASP A 82 -2.47 29.91 -1.95
CA ASP A 82 -2.53 31.12 -1.15
C ASP A 82 -2.55 32.36 -2.08
N PRO A 83 -3.66 33.13 -2.08
CA PRO A 83 -3.79 34.34 -2.89
C PRO A 83 -2.68 35.38 -2.66
N THR A 84 -2.06 35.41 -1.47
CA THR A 84 -0.98 36.36 -1.13
C THR A 84 0.29 36.12 -1.93
N TYR A 85 0.49 34.90 -2.43
CA TYR A 85 1.63 34.55 -3.26
C TYR A 85 1.34 34.62 -4.75
N ARG A 86 0.14 35.06 -5.16
CA ARG A 86 -0.16 35.25 -6.59
C ARG A 86 0.60 36.49 -7.09
N PRO A 87 1.40 36.38 -8.17
CA PRO A 87 2.04 37.54 -8.76
C PRO A 87 0.96 38.52 -9.24
N ALA A 88 1.20 39.82 -9.03
CA ALA A 88 0.33 40.85 -9.58
C ALA A 88 0.21 40.66 -11.10
N ARG A 89 -1.03 40.72 -11.62
CA ARG A 89 -1.26 40.61 -13.06
C ARG A 89 -0.46 41.72 -13.76
N PRO A 90 0.42 41.40 -14.73
CA PRO A 90 1.13 42.42 -15.48
C PRO A 90 0.12 43.34 -16.19
N PRO A 91 0.43 44.64 -16.35
CA PRO A 91 -0.46 45.56 -17.04
C PRO A 91 -0.75 45.01 -18.44
N SER A 92 -2.03 45.03 -18.84
CA SER A 92 -2.41 44.68 -20.20
C SER A 92 -1.69 45.60 -21.18
N PRO A 93 -1.14 45.10 -22.29
CA PRO A 93 -0.62 45.97 -23.32
C PRO A 93 -1.75 46.90 -23.78
N SER A 94 -1.49 48.21 -23.72
CA SER A 94 -2.36 49.22 -24.30
C SER A 94 -2.49 48.95 -25.81
N PRO A 95 -3.69 49.15 -26.39
CA PRO A 95 -3.96 48.87 -27.80
C PRO A 95 -3.09 49.71 -28.75
#